data_AF-A0AAJ6D7V5-F1
#
_entry.id   AF-A0AAJ6D7V5-F1
#
_cell.length_a   1.000
_cell.length_b   1.000
_cell.length_c   1.000
_cell.angle_alpha   90.00
_cell.angle_beta   90.00
_cell.angle_gamma   90.00
#
_symmetry.space_group_name_H-M   'P 1'
#
loop_
_entity.id
_entity.type
_entity.pdbx_description
1 polymer ?
#
loop_
_entity_poly.entity_id
_entity_poly.type
_entity_poly.pdbx_seq_one_letter_code
_entity_poly.pdbx_strand_id
1 'polypeptide(L)' 'MVQAFGRRTPPLYPEDVMMMQTLLRDYCEDRCCENASDEAQEAARELVYWFQIGVTKQSQLRELLYSRAWS' A
#
# COMPACT_ATOMS: atom_id res chain seq x y z
N MET A 1 -16.47 10.11 30.39
CA MET A 1 -16.61 9.72 28.97
C MET A 1 -15.54 10.47 28.18
N VAL A 2 -14.41 9.81 27.92
CA VAL A 2 -13.32 10.43 27.14
C VAL A 2 -13.55 10.14 25.68
N GLN A 3 -13.97 11.15 24.93
CA GLN A 3 -14.02 11.09 23.48
C GLN A 3 -12.59 11.29 22.97
N ALA A 4 -11.83 10.19 22.95
CA ALA A 4 -10.54 10.17 22.28
C ALA A 4 -10.81 10.29 20.78
N PHE A 5 -10.37 11.40 20.19
CA PHE A 5 -10.05 11.50 18.77
C PHE A 5 -8.88 10.54 18.47
N GLY A 6 -9.13 9.23 18.58
CA GLY A 6 -8.27 8.24 17.94
C GLY A 6 -8.60 8.31 16.47
N ARG A 7 -7.76 9.00 15.70
CA ARG A 7 -7.72 8.93 14.23
C ARG A 7 -7.86 7.46 13.88
N ARG A 8 -9.07 7.02 13.49
CA ARG A 8 -9.37 5.60 13.24
C ARG A 8 -8.59 5.22 11.99
N THR A 9 -7.31 4.88 12.14
CA THR A 9 -6.67 4.00 11.18
C THR A 9 -7.50 2.73 11.22
N PRO A 10 -8.21 2.39 10.13
CA PRO A 10 -8.91 1.12 10.08
C PRO A 10 -7.89 0.03 10.45
N PRO A 11 -8.26 -0.95 11.29
CA PRO A 11 -7.34 -2.02 11.62
C PRO A 11 -6.84 -2.61 10.30
N LEU A 12 -5.52 -2.62 10.11
CA LEU A 12 -4.90 -3.28 8.97
C LEU A 12 -5.24 -4.75 9.09
N TYR A 13 -6.21 -5.21 8.32
CA TYR A 13 -6.55 -6.62 8.35
C TYR A 13 -5.48 -7.39 7.58
N PRO A 14 -5.25 -8.67 7.94
CA PRO A 14 -4.33 -9.52 7.20
C PRO A 14 -4.68 -9.60 5.70
N GLU A 15 -5.97 -9.51 5.37
CA GLU A 15 -6.48 -9.47 3.99
C GLU A 15 -6.00 -8.22 3.23
N ASP A 16 -5.98 -7.05 3.89
CA ASP A 16 -5.50 -5.79 3.31
C ASP A 16 -4.00 -5.85 3.01
N VAL A 17 -3.23 -6.44 3.93
CA VAL A 17 -1.79 -6.61 3.78
C VAL A 17 -1.47 -7.63 2.68
N MET A 18 -2.23 -8.72 2.59
CA MET A 18 -2.11 -9.68 1.48
C MET A 18 -2.43 -9.04 0.14
N MET A 19 -3.46 -8.19 0.10
CA MET A 19 -3.84 -7.45 -1.10
C MET A 19 -2.74 -6.47 -1.54
N MET A 20 -2.17 -5.70 -0.61
CA MET A 20 -1.02 -4.83 -0.90
C MET A 20 0.18 -5.61 -1.42
N GLN A 21 0.54 -6.72 -0.77
CA GLN A 21 1.65 -7.56 -1.22
C GLN A 21 1.38 -8.16 -2.60
N THR A 22 0.14 -8.53 -2.90
CA THR A 22 -0.24 -9.05 -4.22
C THR A 22 -0.09 -7.97 -5.28
N LEU A 23 -0.56 -6.74 -5.01
CA LEU A 23 -0.38 -5.60 -5.91
C LEU A 23 1.09 -5.26 -6.12
N LEU A 24 1.89 -5.30 -5.06
CA LEU A 24 3.33 -5.03 -5.12
C LEU A 24 4.07 -6.11 -5.92
N ARG A 25 3.68 -7.37 -5.77
CA ARG A 25 4.24 -8.49 -6.53
C ARG A 25 3.91 -8.37 -8.02
N ASP A 26 2.64 -8.10 -8.35
CA ASP A 26 2.18 -7.88 -9.73
C ASP A 26 2.95 -6.72 -10.39
N TYR A 27 3.15 -5.63 -9.63
CA TYR A 27 3.96 -4.49 -10.04
C TYR A 27 5.44 -4.84 -10.25
N CYS A 28 6.04 -5.62 -9.33
CA CYS A 28 7.43 -6.05 -9.45
C CYS A 28 7.63 -7.00 -10.64
N GLU A 29 6.66 -7.89 -10.90
CA GLU A 29 6.68 -8.77 -12.08
C GLU A 29 6.58 -7.97 -13.39
N ASP A 30 5.70 -6.98 -13.46
CA ASP A 30 5.52 -6.13 -14.66
C ASP A 30 6.77 -5.28 -14.96
N ARG A 31 7.46 -4.81 -13.92
CA ARG A 31 8.69 -4.00 -14.03
C ARG A 31 10.00 -4.78 -14.08
N CYS A 32 9.97 -6.10 -13.88
CA CYS A 32 11.17 -6.89 -13.63
C CYS A 32 11.99 -6.34 -12.44
N CYS A 33 11.32 -5.76 -11.44
CA CYS A 33 11.97 -5.34 -10.20
C CYS A 33 12.13 -6.56 -9.30
N GLU A 34 13.33 -6.76 -8.75
CA GLU A 34 13.50 -7.75 -7.70
C GLU A 34 12.60 -7.36 -6.51
N ASN A 35 11.88 -8.32 -5.93
CA ASN A 35 11.05 -8.08 -4.73
C ASN A 35 11.86 -7.51 -3.54
N ALA A 36 13.19 -7.59 -3.61
CA ALA A 36 14.14 -7.06 -2.63
C ALA A 36 14.83 -5.76 -3.08
N SER A 37 14.48 -5.21 -4.25
CA SER A 37 14.98 -3.89 -4.67
C SER A 37 14.45 -2.81 -3.74
N ASP A 38 15.24 -1.75 -3.57
CA ASP A 38 14.87 -0.56 -2.80
C ASP A 38 13.50 -0.02 -3.24
N GLU A 39 13.22 -0.07 -4.55
CA GLU A 39 11.94 0.35 -5.15
C GLU A 39 10.73 -0.45 -4.62
N ALA A 40 10.88 -1.77 -4.42
CA ALA A 40 9.81 -2.62 -3.88
C ALA A 40 9.58 -2.34 -2.39
N GLN A 41 10.65 -2.12 -1.60
CA GLN A 41 10.53 -1.76 -0.19
C GLN A 41 9.93 -0.36 0.00
N GLU A 42 10.33 0.61 -0.83
CA GLU A 42 9.74 1.95 -0.83
C GLU A 42 8.26 1.91 -1.18
N ALA A 43 7.89 1.18 -2.24
CA ALA A 43 6.49 1.00 -2.64
C ALA A 43 5.65 0.35 -1.53
N ALA A 44 6.21 -0.63 -0.80
CA ALA A 44 5.53 -1.26 0.34
C ALA A 44 5.31 -0.28 1.50
N ARG A 45 6.31 0.57 1.81
CA ARG A 45 6.17 1.61 2.86
C ARG A 45 5.11 2.63 2.50
N GLU A 46 5.04 3.04 1.25
CA GLU A 46 4.05 3.99 0.75
C GLU A 46 2.63 3.40 0.76
N LEU A 47 2.45 2.14 0.38
CA LEU A 47 1.16 1.45 0.51
C LEU A 47 0.66 1.46 1.97
N VAL A 48 1.55 1.21 2.92
CA VAL A 48 1.25 1.27 4.36
C VAL A 48 0.98 2.71 4.81
N TYR A 49 1.68 3.70 4.27
CA TYR A 49 1.41 5.12 4.54
C TYR A 49 0.03 5.55 4.03
N TRP A 50 -0.30 5.19 2.78
CA TRP A 50 -1.61 5.46 2.17
C TRP A 50 -2.76 4.83 2.96
N PHE A 51 -2.57 3.60 3.46
CA PHE A 51 -3.55 2.99 4.35
C PHE A 51 -3.71 3.75 5.68
N GLN A 52 -2.60 4.20 6.27
CA GLN A 52 -2.63 4.97 7.52
C GLN A 52 -3.30 6.34 7.38
N ILE A 53 -3.24 6.97 6.20
CA ILE A 53 -3.96 8.23 5.92
C ILE A 53 -5.41 8.00 5.51
N GLY A 54 -5.84 6.76 5.24
CA GLY A 54 -7.23 6.38 5.00
C GLY A 54 -7.54 5.83 3.59
N VAL A 55 -6.53 5.58 2.76
CA VAL A 55 -6.68 4.94 1.44
C VAL A 55 -6.66 3.43 1.62
N THR A 56 -7.83 2.83 1.80
CA THR A 56 -7.95 1.38 2.01
C THR A 56 -8.41 0.61 0.76
N LYS A 57 -8.78 1.32 -0.30
CA LYS A 57 -9.34 0.67 -1.51
C LYS A 57 -8.22 0.11 -2.38
N GLN A 58 -8.32 -1.18 -2.70
CA GLN A 58 -7.43 -1.87 -3.65
C GLN A 58 -7.20 -1.07 -4.92
N SER A 59 -8.29 -0.60 -5.54
CA SER A 59 -8.25 0.10 -6.82
C SER A 59 -7.49 1.43 -6.71
N GLN A 60 -7.62 2.14 -5.59
CA GLN A 60 -6.90 3.40 -5.37
C GLN A 60 -5.42 3.15 -5.09
N LEU A 61 -5.09 2.14 -4.27
CA LEU A 61 -3.70 1.76 -4.01
C LEU A 61 -3.01 1.31 -5.29
N ARG A 62 -3.70 0.53 -6.12
CA ARG A 62 -3.23 0.14 -7.44
C ARG A 62 -3.00 1.39 -8.30
N GLU A 63 -3.99 2.25 -8.44
CA GLU A 63 -3.85 3.47 -9.25
C GLU A 63 -2.67 4.35 -8.78
N LEU A 64 -2.48 4.53 -7.47
CA LEU A 64 -1.37 5.28 -6.91
C LEU A 64 -0.01 4.61 -7.17
N LEU A 65 0.05 3.28 -7.04
CA LEU A 65 1.24 2.49 -7.34
C LEU A 65 1.65 2.63 -8.82
N TYR A 66 0.69 2.48 -9.73
CA TYR A 66 0.93 2.62 -11.19
C TYR A 66 1.15 4.08 -11.61
N SER A 67 0.53 5.06 -10.93
CA SER A 67 0.76 6.49 -11.20
C SER A 67 2.16 6.93 -10.78
N ARG A 68 2.70 6.39 -9.68
CA ARG A 68 4.09 6.63 -9.27
C ARG A 68 5.08 6.00 -10.24
N ALA A 69 4.72 4.85 -10.80
CA ALA A 69 5.51 4.17 -11.82
C ALA A 69 5.82 5.09 -13.03
N TRP A 70 4.84 5.85 -13.49
CA TRP A 70 4.95 6.59 -14.75
C TRP A 70 5.56 8.01 -14.63
N SER A 71 6.06 8.40 -13.45
CA SER A 71 6.72 9.70 -13.24
C SER A 71 8.22 9.56 -13.03
#